data_AF-A0A3A9UHH3-F1
#
_entry.id   AF-A0A3A9UHH3-F1
#
_cell.length_a   1.000
_cell.length_b   1.000
_cell.length_c   1.000
_cell.angle_alpha   90.00
_cell.angle_beta   90.00
_cell.angle_gamma   90.00
#
_symmetry.space_group_name_H-M   'P 1'
#
loop_
_entity.id
_entity.type
_entity.pdbx_description
1 polymer ?
#
loop_
_entity_poly.entity_id
_entity_poly.type
_entity_poly.pdbx_seq_one_letter_code
_entity_poly.pdbx_strand_id
1 'polypeptide(L)'
;MQYSNSLKFNSAFGDASRVFVSWVLALFLLFLVQSVSASEKPNEVNSMSANAENQALVTLKQAYKQATQDWEYVLANYVDEEGRTNFKALSEDIAPLENVVSFIGFASPTATPELFTSPEEVMSYHINSYNALAMYGVVEKGIPDGFTSFFSRAAFFKFRDVVIGGKVTNLYDYENDVIRPLNEPRAHFALNCMVKDCPRLPKTPFYPEQLNETLEQLTYEFFSKKKHFYLDGKRKRAYVSEILDFYTEDFVASGKARDLPQYINQYIEQPIPSNYKLRFIDYDWRINAQPEQSMVSTSINRDVDNASSQAAKNPIVKAALTLHSNESKTAGLAHVPASELAPLLTTNSLSNESAGAPFILTSTPNQTTVLELYTSQGCSSCPPAEKWISGFVDSEKLWTELVPINFHVDYWDYLGWKDPFADSAFSKRQRDYKRVGKANTIATPGFALNGRAWNGWFRGQPLPNKTAPLSGVLHASVENDNINVTFNKTNASRDNPSLTVHAALLGFGIETSVKRGENAGRKLVHDFVVIDYEQDTLSFDTQYYQGHLPFPENSQTSTTRKAIVVWVSQESDPSPLQVAASWLN
;
A
#
# COMPACT_ATOMS: atom_id res chain seq x y z
N MET A 1 -40.41 10.91 55.56
CA MET A 1 -40.55 12.02 54.58
C MET A 1 -39.23 12.10 53.82
N GLN A 2 -39.12 11.51 52.62
CA GLN A 2 -39.56 12.01 51.30
C GLN A 2 -38.56 13.04 50.73
N TYR A 3 -37.76 12.69 49.71
CA TYR A 3 -37.92 12.89 48.24
C TYR A 3 -36.75 13.79 47.78
N SER A 4 -36.13 13.73 46.59
CA SER A 4 -36.43 13.04 45.34
C SER A 4 -35.19 12.88 44.44
N ASN A 5 -35.22 11.82 43.64
CA ASN A 5 -34.52 11.60 42.37
C ASN A 5 -34.61 12.77 41.38
N SER A 6 -33.55 12.96 40.57
CA SER A 6 -33.70 13.27 39.14
C SER A 6 -32.44 12.89 38.34
N LEU A 7 -32.41 11.63 37.89
CA LEU A 7 -31.78 11.22 36.63
C LEU A 7 -32.73 11.62 35.48
N LYS A 8 -32.22 12.33 34.47
CA LYS A 8 -32.80 12.42 33.11
C LYS A 8 -31.61 12.42 32.12
N PHE A 9 -31.27 11.32 31.47
CA PHE A 9 -31.83 10.82 30.19
C PHE A 9 -31.90 11.90 29.11
N ASN A 10 -30.92 11.87 28.18
CA ASN A 10 -31.14 11.94 26.72
C ASN A 10 -29.80 11.85 25.96
N SER A 11 -29.48 10.67 25.42
CA SER A 11 -28.74 10.51 24.14
C SER A 11 -28.72 9.04 23.66
N ALA A 12 -29.80 8.29 23.89
CA ALA A 12 -29.96 6.91 23.39
C ALA A 12 -31.13 6.82 22.42
N PHE A 13 -31.20 7.74 21.46
CA PHE A 13 -32.07 7.67 20.28
C PHE A 13 -31.42 8.55 19.19
N GLY A 14 -30.41 7.99 18.53
CA GLY A 14 -29.70 8.63 17.42
C GLY A 14 -28.98 7.62 16.52
N ASP A 15 -28.55 6.48 17.09
CA ASP A 15 -27.86 5.41 16.34
C ASP A 15 -28.77 4.31 15.77
N ALA A 16 -30.02 4.20 16.24
CA ALA A 16 -30.92 3.13 15.80
C ALA A 16 -31.54 3.37 14.41
N SER A 17 -31.51 4.61 13.89
CA SER A 17 -32.07 4.96 12.57
C SER A 17 -31.02 5.00 11.45
N ARG A 18 -29.72 4.97 11.76
CA ARG A 18 -28.63 5.00 10.76
C ARG A 18 -28.24 3.61 10.23
N VAL A 19 -28.60 2.55 10.95
CA VAL A 19 -28.34 1.15 10.54
C VAL A 19 -29.59 0.48 9.93
N PHE A 20 -30.78 1.04 10.16
CA PHE A 20 -32.05 0.36 9.84
C PHE A 20 -32.38 0.33 8.34
N VAL A 21 -31.99 1.36 7.57
CA VAL A 21 -32.34 1.43 6.14
C VAL A 21 -31.46 0.50 5.28
N SER A 22 -30.20 0.30 5.67
CA SER A 22 -29.24 -0.56 4.95
C SER A 22 -29.48 -2.05 5.21
N TRP A 23 -29.88 -2.43 6.43
CA TRP A 23 -30.27 -3.81 6.74
C TRP A 23 -31.60 -4.21 6.11
N VAL A 24 -32.56 -3.29 5.99
CA VAL A 24 -33.88 -3.61 5.41
C VAL A 24 -33.79 -3.94 3.92
N LEU A 25 -32.91 -3.30 3.14
CA LEU A 25 -32.69 -3.66 1.73
C LEU A 25 -31.88 -4.95 1.56
N ALA A 26 -30.84 -5.15 2.37
CA ALA A 26 -30.03 -6.38 2.32
C ALA A 26 -30.81 -7.63 2.79
N LEU A 27 -31.67 -7.49 3.81
CA LEU A 27 -32.59 -8.56 4.25
C LEU A 27 -33.73 -8.80 3.25
N PHE A 28 -34.22 -7.78 2.54
CA PHE A 28 -35.25 -7.96 1.50
C PHE A 28 -34.72 -8.80 0.31
N LEU A 29 -33.46 -8.60 -0.09
CA LEU A 29 -32.82 -9.37 -1.15
C LEU A 29 -32.49 -10.81 -0.72
N LEU A 30 -32.15 -11.05 0.54
CA LEU A 30 -31.90 -12.40 1.08
C LEU A 30 -33.17 -13.22 1.30
N PHE A 31 -34.31 -12.59 1.60
CA PHE A 31 -35.58 -13.30 1.80
C PHE A 31 -36.23 -13.79 0.49
N LEU A 32 -35.96 -13.14 -0.65
CA LEU A 32 -36.49 -13.56 -1.95
C LEU A 32 -35.87 -14.87 -2.47
N VAL A 33 -34.70 -15.26 -1.97
CA VAL A 33 -34.01 -16.49 -2.42
C VAL A 33 -34.46 -17.74 -1.64
N GLN A 34 -35.17 -17.61 -0.51
CA GLN A 34 -35.56 -18.76 0.32
C GLN A 34 -37.04 -19.15 0.30
N SER A 35 -37.88 -18.52 -0.52
CA SER A 35 -39.29 -18.92 -0.66
C SER A 35 -39.61 -19.42 -2.07
N VAL A 36 -38.91 -20.47 -2.52
CA VAL A 36 -39.43 -21.35 -3.58
C VAL A 36 -39.32 -22.78 -3.08
N SER A 37 -40.38 -23.20 -2.38
CA SER A 37 -40.66 -24.61 -2.17
C SER A 37 -42.17 -24.82 -2.21
N ALA A 38 -42.58 -25.57 -3.23
CA ALA A 38 -43.90 -26.15 -3.50
C ALA A 38 -45.05 -25.22 -3.90
N SER A 39 -45.32 -25.10 -5.22
CA SER A 39 -46.54 -25.63 -5.86
C SER A 39 -46.67 -25.19 -7.33
N GLU A 40 -46.91 -26.18 -8.19
CA GLU A 40 -47.34 -26.26 -9.60
C GLU A 40 -47.71 -24.97 -10.38
N LYS A 41 -46.81 -24.52 -11.29
CA LYS A 41 -47.04 -24.18 -12.74
C LYS A 41 -45.78 -23.53 -13.37
N PRO A 42 -45.20 -24.04 -14.48
CA PRO A 42 -43.90 -23.56 -15.01
C PRO A 42 -43.89 -22.13 -15.57
N ASN A 43 -45.04 -21.60 -16.02
CA ASN A 43 -45.10 -20.32 -16.72
C ASN A 43 -45.33 -19.10 -15.80
N GLU A 44 -45.75 -19.27 -14.55
CA GLU A 44 -45.96 -18.16 -13.60
C GLU A 44 -44.71 -17.90 -12.73
N VAL A 45 -43.90 -18.91 -12.45
CA VAL A 45 -42.66 -18.76 -11.66
C VAL A 45 -41.59 -18.00 -12.45
N ASN A 46 -41.46 -18.26 -13.76
CA ASN A 46 -40.52 -17.53 -14.63
C ASN A 46 -40.91 -16.05 -14.82
N SER A 47 -42.21 -15.72 -14.87
CA SER A 47 -42.66 -14.33 -15.00
C SER A 47 -42.53 -13.55 -13.69
N MET A 48 -42.70 -14.21 -12.54
CA MET A 48 -42.46 -13.61 -11.21
C MET A 48 -40.97 -13.34 -10.94
N SER A 49 -40.07 -14.28 -11.31
CA SER A 49 -38.61 -14.09 -11.18
C SER A 49 -38.11 -12.96 -12.08
N ALA A 50 -38.53 -12.92 -13.34
CA ALA A 50 -38.16 -11.86 -14.27
C ALA A 50 -38.70 -10.48 -13.84
N ASN A 51 -39.89 -10.42 -13.25
CA ASN A 51 -40.44 -9.18 -12.69
C ASN A 51 -39.67 -8.70 -11.46
N ALA A 52 -39.24 -9.63 -10.58
CA ALA A 52 -38.43 -9.30 -9.40
C ALA A 52 -37.03 -8.79 -9.77
N GLU A 53 -36.35 -9.44 -10.73
CA GLU A 53 -35.05 -9.00 -11.25
C GLU A 53 -35.15 -7.62 -11.94
N ASN A 54 -36.19 -7.41 -12.73
CA ASN A 54 -36.42 -6.11 -13.38
C ASN A 54 -36.71 -5.00 -12.34
N GLN A 55 -37.44 -5.31 -11.28
CA GLN A 55 -37.71 -4.36 -10.20
C GLN A 55 -36.48 -4.07 -9.33
N ALA A 56 -35.62 -5.05 -9.10
CA ALA A 56 -34.32 -4.86 -8.44
C ALA A 56 -33.41 -3.95 -9.27
N LEU A 57 -33.31 -4.17 -10.59
CA LEU A 57 -32.53 -3.31 -11.49
C LEU A 57 -33.05 -1.88 -11.54
N VAL A 58 -34.38 -1.69 -11.59
CA VAL A 58 -34.99 -0.34 -11.52
C VAL A 58 -34.62 0.36 -10.21
N THR A 59 -34.70 -0.35 -9.09
CA THR A 59 -34.34 0.18 -7.77
C THR A 59 -32.86 0.56 -7.71
N LEU A 60 -31.99 -0.29 -8.25
CA LEU A 60 -30.55 -0.07 -8.29
C LEU A 60 -30.18 1.13 -9.18
N LYS A 61 -30.81 1.27 -10.35
CA LYS A 61 -30.65 2.46 -11.22
C LYS A 61 -31.12 3.74 -10.54
N GLN A 62 -32.22 3.67 -9.79
CA GLN A 62 -32.72 4.80 -9.02
C GLN A 62 -31.77 5.19 -7.88
N ALA A 63 -31.19 4.20 -7.18
CA ALA A 63 -30.20 4.43 -6.14
C ALA A 63 -28.93 5.07 -6.72
N TYR A 64 -28.45 4.60 -7.88
CA TYR A 64 -27.30 5.19 -8.55
C TYR A 64 -27.57 6.64 -8.96
N LYS A 65 -28.75 6.90 -9.55
CA LYS A 65 -29.19 8.25 -9.89
C LYS A 65 -29.21 9.17 -8.68
N GLN A 66 -29.74 8.72 -7.55
CA GLN A 66 -29.76 9.50 -6.31
C GLN A 66 -28.34 9.79 -5.80
N ALA A 67 -27.46 8.78 -5.79
CA ALA A 67 -26.06 8.99 -5.39
C ALA A 67 -25.35 10.01 -6.30
N THR A 68 -25.57 9.96 -7.62
CA THR A 68 -25.01 10.95 -8.54
C THR A 68 -25.56 12.36 -8.27
N GLN A 69 -26.85 12.50 -7.94
CA GLN A 69 -27.45 13.79 -7.57
C GLN A 69 -26.92 14.33 -6.23
N ASP A 70 -26.69 13.45 -5.26
CA ASP A 70 -26.08 13.84 -3.99
C ASP A 70 -24.62 14.26 -4.20
N TRP A 71 -23.88 13.59 -5.08
CA TRP A 71 -22.51 13.99 -5.44
C TRP A 71 -22.48 15.33 -6.18
N GLU A 72 -23.42 15.55 -7.11
CA GLU A 72 -23.60 16.83 -7.79
C GLU A 72 -23.89 17.96 -6.80
N TYR A 73 -24.77 17.72 -5.83
CA TYR A 73 -25.05 18.67 -4.76
C TYR A 73 -23.78 19.02 -3.96
N VAL A 74 -22.99 18.01 -3.58
CA VAL A 74 -21.74 18.23 -2.83
C VAL A 74 -20.77 19.10 -3.64
N LEU A 75 -20.54 18.75 -4.90
CA LEU A 75 -19.61 19.49 -5.76
C LEU A 75 -20.10 20.93 -6.01
N ALA A 76 -21.38 21.12 -6.31
CA ALA A 76 -21.93 22.43 -6.65
C ALA A 76 -21.90 23.43 -5.47
N ASN A 77 -22.11 22.95 -4.25
CA ASN A 77 -22.23 23.80 -3.06
C ASN A 77 -20.92 23.98 -2.29
N TYR A 78 -20.02 23.00 -2.33
CA TYR A 78 -18.81 23.00 -1.49
C TYR A 78 -17.50 23.14 -2.26
N VAL A 79 -17.51 23.06 -3.59
CA VAL A 79 -16.33 23.29 -4.43
C VAL A 79 -16.43 24.63 -5.14
N ASP A 80 -15.36 25.43 -5.14
CA ASP A 80 -15.33 26.73 -5.85
C ASP A 80 -14.79 26.62 -7.28
N GLU A 81 -14.75 27.75 -7.99
CA GLU A 81 -14.26 27.81 -9.38
C GLU A 81 -12.77 27.50 -9.51
N GLU A 82 -12.00 27.50 -8.42
CA GLU A 82 -10.60 27.05 -8.42
C GLU A 82 -10.45 25.56 -8.05
N GLY A 83 -11.56 24.85 -7.80
CA GLY A 83 -11.55 23.46 -7.38
C GLY A 83 -11.18 23.26 -5.91
N ARG A 84 -11.32 24.28 -5.06
CA ARG A 84 -11.07 24.23 -3.61
C ARG A 84 -12.34 23.87 -2.86
N THR A 85 -12.21 23.03 -1.83
CA THR A 85 -13.36 22.52 -1.07
C THR A 85 -13.54 23.27 0.25
N ASN A 86 -14.78 23.65 0.57
CA ASN A 86 -15.17 24.16 1.88
C ASN A 86 -15.46 22.99 2.84
N PHE A 87 -14.40 22.34 3.33
CA PHE A 87 -14.52 21.17 4.21
C PHE A 87 -15.29 21.45 5.50
N LYS A 88 -15.22 22.68 6.01
CA LYS A 88 -15.95 23.07 7.22
C LYS A 88 -17.46 23.07 6.97
N ALA A 89 -17.93 23.78 5.96
CA ALA A 89 -19.36 23.80 5.63
C ALA A 89 -19.87 22.41 5.24
N LEU A 90 -19.06 21.65 4.47
CA LEU A 90 -19.39 20.27 4.10
C LEU A 90 -19.51 19.34 5.32
N SER A 91 -18.69 19.55 6.37
CA SER A 91 -18.78 18.76 7.61
C SER A 91 -20.08 18.99 8.38
N GLU A 92 -20.70 20.16 8.20
CA GLU A 92 -21.98 20.52 8.84
C GLU A 92 -23.20 19.96 8.06
N ASP A 93 -23.01 19.60 6.79
CA ASP A 93 -24.02 19.02 5.88
C ASP A 93 -23.44 17.82 5.11
N ILE A 94 -22.95 16.84 5.87
CA ILE A 94 -22.21 15.69 5.31
C ILE A 94 -23.11 14.62 4.69
N ALA A 95 -24.42 14.65 4.98
CA ALA A 95 -25.35 13.56 4.62
C ALA A 95 -25.37 13.22 3.12
N PRO A 96 -25.36 14.18 2.18
CA PRO A 96 -25.25 13.86 0.76
C PRO A 96 -23.97 13.09 0.42
N LEU A 97 -22.84 13.44 1.02
CA LEU A 97 -21.57 12.73 0.80
C LEU A 97 -21.58 11.33 1.43
N GLU A 98 -22.18 11.16 2.61
CA GLU A 98 -22.38 9.85 3.24
C GLU A 98 -23.22 8.91 2.35
N ASN A 99 -24.26 9.43 1.67
CA ASN A 99 -25.08 8.66 0.74
C ASN A 99 -24.27 8.15 -0.45
N VAL A 100 -23.41 9.00 -1.02
CA VAL A 100 -22.51 8.63 -2.13
C VAL A 100 -21.55 7.52 -1.68
N VAL A 101 -20.89 7.68 -0.53
CA VAL A 101 -19.96 6.68 0.02
C VAL A 101 -20.67 5.37 0.33
N SER A 102 -21.90 5.44 0.83
CA SER A 102 -22.72 4.25 1.09
C SER A 102 -23.06 3.51 -0.20
N PHE A 103 -23.40 4.22 -1.28
CA PHE A 103 -23.65 3.62 -2.59
C PHE A 103 -22.39 2.91 -3.15
N ILE A 104 -21.25 3.60 -3.13
CA ILE A 104 -19.95 3.06 -3.53
C ILE A 104 -19.61 1.79 -2.74
N GLY A 105 -19.98 1.76 -1.46
CA GLY A 105 -19.77 0.62 -0.57
C GLY A 105 -20.36 -0.70 -1.08
N PHE A 106 -21.48 -0.70 -1.80
CA PHE A 106 -22.15 -1.93 -2.24
C PHE A 106 -22.21 -2.11 -3.77
N ALA A 107 -22.18 -1.04 -4.56
CA ALA A 107 -22.21 -1.09 -6.02
C ALA A 107 -20.81 -0.87 -6.61
N SER A 108 -20.51 -1.49 -7.75
CA SER A 108 -19.31 -1.21 -8.56
C SER A 108 -19.43 -1.90 -9.92
N PRO A 109 -18.59 -1.55 -10.92
CA PRO A 109 -18.54 -2.27 -12.19
C PRO A 109 -18.35 -3.79 -12.06
N THR A 110 -17.71 -4.26 -10.99
CA THR A 110 -17.56 -5.70 -10.71
C THR A 110 -18.74 -6.29 -9.94
N ALA A 111 -19.31 -5.55 -8.98
CA ALA A 111 -20.37 -6.06 -8.10
C ALA A 111 -21.77 -5.96 -8.73
N THR A 112 -21.98 -4.95 -9.56
CA THR A 112 -23.27 -4.62 -10.21
C THR A 112 -23.02 -4.23 -11.68
N PRO A 113 -22.47 -5.13 -12.52
CA PRO A 113 -22.11 -4.83 -13.90
C PRO A 113 -23.30 -4.31 -14.76
N GLU A 114 -24.53 -4.66 -14.40
CA GLU A 114 -25.77 -4.22 -15.05
C GLU A 114 -26.03 -2.71 -14.97
N LEU A 115 -25.32 -1.99 -14.09
CA LEU A 115 -25.32 -0.52 -14.03
C LEU A 115 -24.30 0.14 -14.96
N PHE A 116 -23.27 -0.61 -15.41
CA PHE A 116 -22.10 -0.07 -16.08
C PHE A 116 -21.87 -0.83 -17.38
N THR A 117 -22.68 -0.48 -18.37
CA THR A 117 -22.76 -1.15 -19.67
C THR A 117 -21.78 -0.59 -20.70
N SER A 118 -21.23 0.60 -20.47
CA SER A 118 -20.21 1.22 -21.32
C SER A 118 -18.89 1.52 -20.58
N PRO A 119 -17.75 1.58 -21.30
CA PRO A 119 -16.47 2.02 -20.72
C PRO A 119 -16.54 3.40 -20.06
N GLU A 120 -17.32 4.33 -20.62
CA GLU A 120 -17.51 5.67 -20.08
C GLU A 120 -18.29 5.64 -18.75
N GLU A 121 -19.27 4.75 -18.61
CA GLU A 121 -19.99 4.53 -17.34
C GLU A 121 -19.03 3.98 -16.27
N VAL A 122 -18.17 3.03 -16.64
CA VAL A 122 -17.15 2.45 -15.76
C VAL A 122 -16.15 3.52 -15.32
N MET A 123 -15.56 4.28 -16.25
CA MET A 123 -14.56 5.30 -15.93
C MET A 123 -15.17 6.45 -15.11
N SER A 124 -16.36 6.93 -15.50
CA SER A 124 -17.07 7.98 -14.76
C SER A 124 -17.35 7.56 -13.32
N TYR A 125 -17.81 6.33 -13.12
CA TYR A 125 -18.00 5.77 -11.79
C TYR A 125 -16.70 5.79 -10.98
N HIS A 126 -15.59 5.33 -11.56
CA HIS A 126 -14.34 5.22 -10.83
C HIS A 126 -13.76 6.58 -10.44
N ILE A 127 -13.76 7.57 -11.35
CA ILE A 127 -13.30 8.93 -11.08
C ILE A 127 -14.16 9.59 -9.99
N ASN A 128 -15.49 9.53 -10.13
CA ASN A 128 -16.40 10.09 -9.13
C ASN A 128 -16.21 9.42 -7.76
N SER A 129 -16.06 8.09 -7.74
CA SER A 129 -15.88 7.32 -6.50
C SER A 129 -14.58 7.68 -5.80
N TYR A 130 -13.47 7.78 -6.55
CA TYR A 130 -12.17 8.18 -5.99
C TYR A 130 -12.27 9.56 -5.34
N ASN A 131 -12.82 10.54 -6.08
CA ASN A 131 -12.93 11.92 -5.62
C ASN A 131 -13.85 12.06 -4.40
N ALA A 132 -15.01 11.38 -4.39
CA ALA A 132 -15.94 11.38 -3.27
C ALA A 132 -15.34 10.71 -2.03
N LEU A 133 -14.69 9.55 -2.19
CA LEU A 133 -14.01 8.87 -1.10
C LEU A 133 -12.86 9.71 -0.55
N ALA A 134 -12.05 10.34 -1.40
CA ALA A 134 -10.97 11.24 -0.97
C ALA A 134 -11.52 12.42 -0.15
N MET A 135 -12.59 13.06 -0.64
CA MET A 135 -13.27 14.17 0.05
C MET A 135 -13.85 13.74 1.40
N TYR A 136 -14.56 12.62 1.44
CA TYR A 136 -15.16 12.09 2.67
C TYR A 136 -14.09 11.77 3.73
N GLY A 137 -12.95 11.23 3.30
CA GLY A 137 -11.81 11.02 4.21
C GLY A 137 -11.39 12.30 4.93
N VAL A 138 -11.47 13.48 4.27
CA VAL A 138 -10.96 14.75 4.82
C VAL A 138 -11.90 15.25 5.89
N VAL A 139 -13.20 15.11 5.63
CA VAL A 139 -14.26 15.51 6.54
C VAL A 139 -14.27 14.61 7.79
N GLU A 140 -14.20 13.29 7.64
CA GLU A 140 -14.36 12.33 8.74
C GLU A 140 -13.25 12.42 9.80
N LYS A 141 -11.98 12.53 9.38
CA LYS A 141 -10.85 12.47 10.31
C LYS A 141 -10.38 13.84 10.81
N GLY A 142 -10.92 14.92 10.25
CA GLY A 142 -10.36 16.26 10.41
C GLY A 142 -8.91 16.34 9.89
N ILE A 143 -8.34 17.54 9.97
CA ILE A 143 -6.95 17.80 9.58
C ILE A 143 -6.12 17.83 10.88
N PRO A 144 -5.17 16.92 11.13
CA PRO A 144 -4.31 17.00 12.31
C PRO A 144 -3.55 18.33 12.37
N ASP A 145 -3.42 18.91 13.57
CA ASP A 145 -2.51 20.02 13.81
C ASP A 145 -1.10 19.63 13.34
N GLY A 146 -0.48 20.46 12.49
CA GLY A 146 0.83 20.15 11.92
C GLY A 146 0.79 19.32 10.63
N PHE A 147 -0.16 19.60 9.73
CA PHE A 147 -0.20 19.14 8.32
C PHE A 147 1.05 19.51 7.46
N THR A 148 2.10 20.01 8.11
CA THR A 148 3.47 20.16 7.62
C THR A 148 4.32 18.91 7.83
N SER A 149 3.91 17.97 8.69
CA SER A 149 4.58 16.68 8.85
C SER A 149 4.11 15.69 7.78
N PHE A 150 5.06 15.03 7.14
CA PHE A 150 4.85 14.14 6.02
C PHE A 150 4.11 12.84 6.39
N PHE A 151 4.35 12.32 7.61
CA PHE A 151 3.74 11.08 8.12
C PHE A 151 2.21 11.16 8.22
N SER A 152 1.65 12.33 8.56
CA SER A 152 0.19 12.53 8.58
C SER A 152 -0.44 12.60 7.19
N ARG A 153 0.35 12.88 6.14
CA ARG A 153 -0.11 12.89 4.73
C ARG A 153 -0.21 11.47 4.17
N ALA A 154 0.79 10.63 4.44
CA ALA A 154 0.75 9.21 4.11
C ALA A 154 -0.34 8.46 4.89
N ALA A 155 -0.51 8.77 6.20
CA ALA A 155 -1.56 8.24 7.08
C ALA A 155 -2.99 8.34 6.49
N PHE A 156 -3.24 9.43 5.77
CA PHE A 156 -4.58 9.87 5.42
C PHE A 156 -5.12 9.25 4.12
N PHE A 157 -4.32 9.16 3.05
CA PHE A 157 -4.76 8.63 1.75
C PHE A 157 -4.59 7.11 1.59
N LYS A 158 -3.73 6.48 2.40
CA LYS A 158 -3.21 5.14 2.12
C LYS A 158 -3.44 4.11 3.24
N PHE A 159 -3.72 4.58 4.46
CA PHE A 159 -4.03 3.69 5.59
C PHE A 159 -5.52 3.73 5.99
N ARG A 160 -6.34 4.37 5.16
CA ARG A 160 -7.79 4.34 5.29
C ARG A 160 -8.35 3.27 4.37
N ASP A 161 -8.91 2.24 5.00
CA ASP A 161 -9.70 1.26 4.29
C ASP A 161 -10.97 1.95 3.76
N VAL A 162 -11.28 1.71 2.50
CA VAL A 162 -12.56 2.05 1.89
C VAL A 162 -13.22 0.77 1.41
N VAL A 163 -14.54 0.77 1.35
CA VAL A 163 -15.31 -0.33 0.78
C VAL A 163 -15.81 0.11 -0.59
N ILE A 164 -15.55 -0.68 -1.62
CA ILE A 164 -16.02 -0.45 -2.99
C ILE A 164 -16.62 -1.76 -3.51
N GLY A 165 -17.92 -1.77 -3.81
CA GLY A 165 -18.63 -2.97 -4.26
C GLY A 165 -18.45 -4.17 -3.33
N GLY A 166 -18.50 -3.95 -2.01
CA GLY A 166 -18.33 -4.98 -0.97
C GLY A 166 -16.88 -5.42 -0.71
N LYS A 167 -15.90 -4.89 -1.44
CA LYS A 167 -14.47 -5.22 -1.26
C LYS A 167 -13.75 -4.12 -0.48
N VAL A 168 -12.97 -4.52 0.51
CA VAL A 168 -12.09 -3.62 1.27
C VAL A 168 -10.83 -3.33 0.45
N THR A 169 -10.51 -2.05 0.24
CA THR A 169 -9.31 -1.55 -0.46
C THR A 169 -8.86 -0.22 0.15
N ASN A 170 -7.97 0.54 -0.50
CA ASN A 170 -7.63 1.93 -0.19
C ASN A 170 -7.52 2.75 -1.50
N LEU A 171 -7.40 4.08 -1.42
CA LEU A 171 -7.38 4.93 -2.62
C LEU A 171 -6.16 4.70 -3.52
N TYR A 172 -5.01 4.35 -2.94
CA TYR A 172 -3.80 4.04 -3.73
C TYR A 172 -3.97 2.75 -4.54
N ASP A 173 -4.40 1.67 -3.90
CA ASP A 173 -4.67 0.40 -4.60
C ASP A 173 -5.82 0.55 -5.58
N TYR A 174 -6.84 1.34 -5.24
CA TYR A 174 -7.94 1.61 -6.16
C TYR A 174 -7.48 2.33 -7.43
N GLU A 175 -6.57 3.29 -7.31
CA GLU A 175 -5.98 3.96 -8.46
C GLU A 175 -5.11 2.99 -9.29
N ASN A 176 -4.22 2.23 -8.66
CA ASN A 176 -3.25 1.38 -9.35
C ASN A 176 -3.83 0.07 -9.90
N ASP A 177 -4.71 -0.58 -9.15
CA ASP A 177 -5.22 -1.91 -9.48
C ASP A 177 -6.53 -1.84 -10.27
N VAL A 178 -7.22 -0.69 -10.28
CA VAL A 178 -8.54 -0.54 -10.93
C VAL A 178 -8.57 0.60 -11.96
N ILE A 179 -8.13 1.81 -11.61
CA ILE A 179 -8.28 2.97 -12.52
C ILE A 179 -7.21 2.99 -13.61
N ARG A 180 -5.92 2.90 -13.25
CA ARG A 180 -4.79 2.91 -14.20
C ARG A 180 -4.91 1.81 -15.27
N PRO A 181 -5.33 0.56 -14.95
CA PRO A 181 -5.51 -0.49 -15.96
C PRO A 181 -6.59 -0.21 -17.00
N LEU A 182 -7.46 0.80 -16.79
CA LEU A 182 -8.42 1.26 -17.82
C LEU A 182 -7.75 2.03 -18.96
N ASN A 183 -6.44 2.32 -18.83
CA ASN A 183 -5.59 2.89 -19.88
C ASN A 183 -6.10 4.23 -20.43
N GLU A 184 -6.53 5.12 -19.53
CA GLU A 184 -6.94 6.49 -19.83
C GLU A 184 -6.01 7.48 -19.10
N PRO A 185 -4.94 7.97 -19.75
CA PRO A 185 -3.95 8.82 -19.09
C PRO A 185 -4.52 10.15 -18.58
N ARG A 186 -5.62 10.64 -19.17
CA ARG A 186 -6.26 11.88 -18.74
C ARG A 186 -6.93 11.76 -17.35
N ALA A 187 -7.15 10.54 -16.86
CA ALA A 187 -7.67 10.30 -15.52
C ALA A 187 -6.77 10.96 -14.44
N HIS A 188 -5.44 11.00 -14.65
CA HIS A 188 -4.50 11.68 -13.75
C HIS A 188 -4.71 13.19 -13.63
N PHE A 189 -5.48 13.80 -14.54
CA PHE A 189 -5.90 15.20 -14.48
C PHE A 189 -7.34 15.38 -13.97
N ALA A 190 -7.99 14.30 -13.55
CA ALA A 190 -9.35 14.26 -13.02
C ALA A 190 -9.44 13.68 -11.59
N LEU A 191 -8.48 12.82 -11.21
CA LEU A 191 -8.36 12.32 -9.85
C LEU A 191 -7.84 13.42 -8.92
N ASN A 192 -8.66 13.79 -7.94
CA ASN A 192 -8.37 14.84 -6.99
C ASN A 192 -8.26 14.25 -5.57
N CYS A 193 -7.04 14.27 -5.07
CA CYS A 193 -6.65 13.87 -3.74
C CYS A 193 -6.85 14.96 -2.67
N MET A 194 -7.62 16.01 -2.93
CA MET A 194 -7.93 17.11 -1.99
C MET A 194 -6.73 17.96 -1.54
N VAL A 195 -5.58 17.90 -2.23
CA VAL A 195 -4.38 18.73 -1.97
C VAL A 195 -4.18 19.81 -3.05
N LYS A 196 -3.36 20.83 -2.77
CA LYS A 196 -3.26 22.08 -3.56
C LYS A 196 -2.79 21.87 -4.99
N ASP A 197 -1.85 20.97 -5.21
CA ASP A 197 -1.31 20.68 -6.55
C ASP A 197 -2.01 19.52 -7.25
N CYS A 198 -3.07 18.97 -6.65
CA CYS A 198 -3.99 18.09 -7.37
C CYS A 198 -4.69 18.87 -8.52
N PRO A 199 -5.13 18.18 -9.59
CA PRO A 199 -5.86 18.79 -10.69
C PRO A 199 -7.13 19.51 -10.22
N ARG A 200 -7.69 20.45 -11.01
CA ARG A 200 -8.91 21.14 -10.61
C ARG A 200 -10.07 20.14 -10.48
N LEU A 201 -10.71 20.10 -9.30
CA LEU A 201 -11.95 19.36 -9.10
C LEU A 201 -13.12 20.16 -9.71
N PRO A 202 -13.87 19.62 -10.70
CA PRO A 202 -15.05 20.28 -11.23
C PRO A 202 -16.18 20.41 -10.20
N LYS A 203 -17.09 21.35 -10.43
CA LYS A 203 -18.32 21.53 -9.63
C LYS A 203 -19.48 20.64 -10.07
N THR A 204 -19.22 19.71 -10.99
CA THR A 204 -20.18 18.74 -11.52
C THR A 204 -19.55 17.36 -11.53
N PRO A 205 -20.35 16.28 -11.36
CA PRO A 205 -19.85 14.93 -11.54
C PRO A 205 -19.29 14.71 -12.95
N PHE A 206 -18.45 13.69 -13.08
CA PHE A 206 -18.08 13.16 -14.38
C PHE A 206 -19.26 12.34 -14.91
N TYR A 207 -19.97 12.85 -15.91
CA TYR A 207 -21.07 12.14 -16.56
C TYR A 207 -20.57 11.33 -17.75
N PRO A 208 -21.05 10.09 -17.96
CA PRO A 208 -20.61 9.23 -19.07
C PRO A 208 -20.74 9.89 -20.44
N GLU A 209 -21.82 10.65 -20.67
CA GLU A 209 -22.14 11.27 -21.95
C GLU A 209 -21.15 12.38 -22.35
N GLN A 210 -20.48 12.99 -21.37
CA GLN A 210 -19.57 14.13 -21.55
C GLN A 210 -18.15 13.83 -21.06
N LEU A 211 -17.87 12.58 -20.68
CA LEU A 211 -16.62 12.20 -20.01
C LEU A 211 -15.40 12.60 -20.85
N ASN A 212 -15.38 12.26 -22.13
CA ASN A 212 -14.24 12.53 -23.01
C ASN A 212 -13.96 14.03 -23.16
N GLU A 213 -15.00 14.84 -23.37
CA GLU A 213 -14.88 16.29 -23.47
C GLU A 213 -14.40 16.90 -22.15
N THR A 214 -14.94 16.42 -21.02
CA THR A 214 -14.55 16.88 -19.68
C THR A 214 -13.09 16.56 -19.38
N LEU A 215 -12.65 15.33 -19.65
CA LEU A 215 -11.25 14.91 -19.44
C LEU A 215 -10.28 15.71 -20.30
N GLU A 216 -10.65 15.93 -21.57
CA GLU A 216 -9.85 16.75 -22.48
C GLU A 216 -9.75 18.20 -21.99
N GLN A 217 -10.88 18.82 -21.62
CA GLN A 217 -10.92 20.17 -21.08
C GLN A 217 -10.06 20.31 -19.81
N LEU A 218 -10.15 19.37 -18.87
CA LEU A 218 -9.33 19.39 -17.65
C LEU A 218 -7.84 19.22 -17.95
N THR A 219 -7.49 18.44 -18.97
CA THR A 219 -6.09 18.27 -19.40
C THR A 219 -5.53 19.57 -19.95
N TYR A 220 -6.26 20.26 -20.85
CA TYR A 220 -5.88 21.59 -21.33
C TYR A 220 -5.81 22.61 -20.18
N GLU A 221 -6.80 22.61 -19.29
CA GLU A 221 -6.80 23.51 -18.14
C GLU A 221 -5.57 23.27 -17.26
N PHE A 222 -5.23 22.01 -16.98
CA PHE A 222 -4.08 21.64 -16.17
C PHE A 222 -2.79 22.26 -16.71
N PHE A 223 -2.47 22.04 -17.99
CA PHE A 223 -1.26 22.60 -18.60
C PHE A 223 -1.28 24.12 -18.81
N SER A 224 -2.46 24.75 -18.79
CA SER A 224 -2.56 26.21 -18.87
C SER A 224 -2.08 26.94 -17.59
N LYS A 225 -2.05 26.25 -16.44
CA LYS A 225 -1.68 26.86 -15.16
C LYS A 225 -0.16 26.82 -14.95
N LYS A 226 0.43 27.97 -14.59
CA LYS A 226 1.87 28.08 -14.28
C LYS A 226 2.35 27.17 -13.14
N LYS A 227 1.47 26.75 -12.24
CA LYS A 227 1.80 25.79 -11.18
C LYS A 227 2.01 24.36 -11.70
N HIS A 228 1.54 24.06 -12.91
CA HIS A 228 1.63 22.73 -13.52
C HIS A 228 2.51 22.72 -14.77
N PHE A 229 2.65 23.85 -15.47
CA PHE A 229 3.53 23.95 -16.63
C PHE A 229 4.01 25.37 -16.90
N TYR A 230 5.31 25.52 -17.20
CA TYR A 230 5.85 26.75 -17.78
C TYR A 230 7.20 26.52 -18.47
N LEU A 231 7.53 27.40 -19.42
CA LEU A 231 8.81 27.42 -20.12
C LEU A 231 9.76 28.48 -19.55
N ASP A 232 11.01 28.10 -19.26
CA ASP A 232 12.12 29.01 -18.95
C ASP A 232 13.07 29.07 -20.15
N GLY A 233 12.83 30.04 -21.04
CA GLY A 233 13.64 30.22 -22.25
C GLY A 233 15.08 30.66 -21.98
N LYS A 234 15.36 31.33 -20.84
CA LYS A 234 16.72 31.74 -20.48
C LYS A 234 17.58 30.52 -20.14
N ARG A 235 17.00 29.54 -19.45
CA ARG A 235 17.70 28.30 -19.04
C ARG A 235 17.50 27.14 -20.00
N LYS A 236 16.69 27.30 -21.06
CA LYS A 236 16.25 26.24 -21.96
C LYS A 236 15.67 25.06 -21.18
N ARG A 237 14.66 25.33 -20.35
CA ARG A 237 13.99 24.33 -19.50
C ARG A 237 12.48 24.40 -19.64
N ALA A 238 11.84 23.25 -19.62
CA ALA A 238 10.39 23.13 -19.44
C ALA A 238 10.15 22.57 -18.04
N TYR A 239 9.36 23.28 -17.23
CA TYR A 239 8.94 22.84 -15.92
C TYR A 239 7.52 22.28 -16.04
N VAL A 240 7.33 21.07 -15.53
CA VAL A 240 6.08 20.29 -15.63
C VAL A 240 5.69 19.75 -14.25
N SER A 241 4.41 19.50 -14.02
CA SER A 241 3.92 18.94 -12.75
C SER A 241 4.54 17.57 -12.46
N GLU A 242 4.80 17.29 -11.18
CA GLU A 242 5.34 16.01 -10.70
C GLU A 242 4.41 14.82 -10.97
N ILE A 243 3.11 15.05 -11.21
CA ILE A 243 2.16 14.02 -11.67
C ILE A 243 2.70 13.26 -12.89
N LEU A 244 3.35 13.98 -13.82
CA LEU A 244 3.94 13.37 -15.00
C LEU A 244 5.19 12.53 -14.71
N ASP A 245 5.85 12.75 -13.58
CA ASP A 245 6.96 11.92 -13.11
C ASP A 245 6.41 10.64 -12.48
N PHE A 246 5.42 10.78 -11.59
CA PHE A 246 4.80 9.68 -10.83
C PHE A 246 4.22 8.60 -11.75
N TYR A 247 3.60 9.00 -12.86
CA TYR A 247 2.90 8.10 -13.77
C TYR A 247 3.45 8.16 -15.20
N THR A 248 4.78 8.32 -15.33
CA THR A 248 5.44 8.48 -16.64
C THR A 248 5.02 7.40 -17.65
N GLU A 249 4.94 6.14 -17.21
CA GLU A 249 4.53 5.00 -18.03
C GLU A 249 3.11 5.10 -18.61
N ASP A 250 2.22 5.82 -17.94
CA ASP A 250 0.82 5.96 -18.38
C ASP A 250 0.72 7.00 -19.51
N PHE A 251 1.63 7.97 -19.56
CA PHE A 251 1.62 9.03 -20.58
C PHE A 251 2.41 8.68 -21.84
N VAL A 252 3.50 7.91 -21.70
CA VAL A 252 4.39 7.56 -22.81
C VAL A 252 4.81 6.10 -22.75
N ALA A 253 4.65 5.39 -23.88
CA ALA A 253 4.95 3.96 -23.99
C ALA A 253 6.42 3.60 -23.67
N SER A 254 7.34 4.55 -23.75
CA SER A 254 8.75 4.31 -23.40
C SER A 254 9.00 4.26 -21.89
N GLY A 255 8.05 4.72 -21.06
CA GLY A 255 8.22 4.90 -19.62
C GLY A 255 9.32 5.89 -19.23
N LYS A 256 9.81 6.72 -20.17
CA LYS A 256 10.94 7.62 -19.93
C LYS A 256 10.50 9.07 -19.91
N ALA A 257 10.84 9.77 -18.82
CA ALA A 257 10.52 11.18 -18.63
C ALA A 257 10.97 12.09 -19.80
N ARG A 258 12.06 11.75 -20.48
CA ARG A 258 12.55 12.52 -21.65
C ARG A 258 11.56 12.54 -22.83
N ASP A 259 10.66 11.57 -22.91
CA ASP A 259 9.70 11.39 -23.99
C ASP A 259 8.33 12.02 -23.66
N LEU A 260 8.10 12.46 -22.42
CA LEU A 260 6.89 13.18 -21.99
C LEU A 260 6.46 14.36 -22.90
N PRO A 261 7.35 15.11 -23.59
CA PRO A 261 6.92 16.14 -24.52
C PRO A 261 6.03 15.60 -25.65
N GLN A 262 6.12 14.31 -26.00
CA GLN A 262 5.24 13.66 -26.97
C GLN A 262 3.78 13.71 -26.53
N TYR A 263 3.52 13.56 -25.22
CA TYR A 263 2.19 13.67 -24.64
C TYR A 263 1.81 15.14 -24.42
N ILE A 264 2.67 15.89 -23.72
CA ILE A 264 2.38 17.28 -23.30
C ILE A 264 2.09 18.20 -24.50
N ASN A 265 2.86 18.05 -25.60
CA ASN A 265 2.72 18.92 -26.78
C ASN A 265 1.34 18.79 -27.47
N GLN A 266 0.53 17.80 -27.13
CA GLN A 266 -0.85 17.66 -27.61
C GLN A 266 -1.81 18.64 -26.91
N TYR A 267 -1.45 19.14 -25.73
CA TYR A 267 -2.33 19.92 -24.84
C TYR A 267 -1.81 21.32 -24.51
N ILE A 268 -0.78 21.79 -25.21
CA ILE A 268 -0.21 23.14 -25.02
C ILE A 268 -0.13 23.90 -26.35
N GLU A 269 -0.30 25.22 -26.29
CA GLU A 269 -0.28 26.09 -27.48
C GLU A 269 1.11 26.14 -28.15
N GLN A 270 2.17 26.18 -27.35
CA GLN A 270 3.55 26.27 -27.83
C GLN A 270 4.31 24.99 -27.48
N PRO A 271 4.60 24.12 -28.46
CA PRO A 271 5.33 22.88 -28.22
C PRO A 271 6.65 23.13 -27.50
N ILE A 272 6.99 22.24 -26.57
CA ILE A 272 8.27 22.26 -25.86
C ILE A 272 9.40 22.15 -26.91
N PRO A 273 10.32 23.13 -27.01
CA PRO A 273 11.41 23.05 -27.96
C PRO A 273 12.31 21.84 -27.68
N SER A 274 12.76 21.15 -28.74
CA SER A 274 13.53 19.90 -28.63
C SER A 274 14.87 20.03 -27.89
N ASN A 275 15.40 21.25 -27.76
CA ASN A 275 16.62 21.55 -27.02
C ASN A 275 16.38 21.91 -25.54
N TYR A 276 15.14 21.85 -25.04
CA TYR A 276 14.82 22.15 -23.65
C TYR A 276 14.96 20.89 -22.77
N LYS A 277 15.49 21.07 -21.55
CA LYS A 277 15.53 20.02 -20.54
C LYS A 277 14.28 20.07 -19.67
N LEU A 278 13.63 18.92 -19.46
CA LEU A 278 12.51 18.80 -18.53
C LEU A 278 12.99 18.89 -17.08
N ARG A 279 12.16 19.54 -16.27
CA ARG A 279 12.25 19.62 -14.82
C ARG A 279 10.86 19.46 -14.24
N PHE A 280 10.77 18.86 -13.06
CA PHE A 280 9.51 18.72 -12.35
C PHE A 280 9.37 19.84 -11.32
N ILE A 281 8.14 20.31 -11.13
CA ILE A 281 7.75 21.30 -10.13
C ILE A 281 7.45 20.55 -8.83
N ASP A 282 8.01 21.00 -7.71
CA ASP A 282 7.75 20.41 -6.39
C ASP A 282 6.25 20.43 -6.07
N TYR A 283 5.70 19.31 -5.63
CA TYR A 283 4.27 19.14 -5.42
C TYR A 283 3.80 19.59 -4.02
N ASP A 284 2.84 20.51 -3.96
CA ASP A 284 2.25 21.04 -2.73
C ASP A 284 1.10 20.16 -2.20
N TRP A 285 1.46 19.35 -1.21
CA TRP A 285 0.56 18.42 -0.52
C TRP A 285 -0.35 19.05 0.56
N ARG A 286 -0.36 20.37 0.73
CA ARG A 286 -1.30 21.01 1.68
C ARG A 286 -2.74 20.84 1.19
N ILE A 287 -3.70 20.77 2.10
CA ILE A 287 -5.13 20.67 1.74
C ILE A 287 -5.56 21.84 0.86
N ASN A 288 -6.33 21.53 -0.19
CA ASN A 288 -6.93 22.50 -1.09
C ASN A 288 -8.24 23.06 -0.52
N ALA A 289 -8.15 23.65 0.68
CA ALA A 289 -9.30 24.26 1.34
C ALA A 289 -9.59 25.66 0.75
N GLN A 290 -10.86 26.03 0.73
CA GLN A 290 -11.25 27.43 0.50
C GLN A 290 -10.66 28.32 1.62
N PRO A 291 -10.21 29.54 1.29
CA PRO A 291 -9.77 30.48 2.32
C PRO A 291 -10.91 30.76 3.30
N GLU A 292 -10.63 30.82 4.60
CA GLU A 292 -11.62 31.23 5.59
C GLU A 292 -12.18 32.60 5.19
N GLN A 293 -13.50 32.67 4.99
CA GLN A 293 -14.17 33.95 4.84
C GLN A 293 -14.00 34.69 6.16
N SER A 294 -13.14 35.70 6.19
CA SER A 294 -13.07 36.64 7.29
C SER A 294 -14.43 37.30 7.40
N MET A 295 -15.29 36.83 8.30
CA MET A 295 -16.43 37.61 8.74
C MET A 295 -15.86 38.93 9.22
N VAL A 296 -16.24 40.01 8.56
CA VAL A 296 -16.04 41.38 9.04
C VAL A 296 -16.79 41.46 10.35
N SER A 297 -16.11 41.13 11.45
CA SER A 297 -16.62 41.30 12.80
C SER A 297 -16.56 42.79 13.07
N THR A 298 -17.74 43.39 13.13
CA THR A 298 -17.93 44.70 13.74
C THR A 298 -17.36 44.65 15.15
N SER A 299 -16.29 45.43 15.34
CA SER A 299 -15.56 45.55 16.59
C SER A 299 -16.48 46.00 17.73
N ILE A 300 -16.67 45.14 18.73
CA ILE A 300 -17.00 45.59 20.09
C ILE A 300 -16.04 44.89 21.05
N ASN A 301 -15.24 45.71 21.73
CA ASN A 301 -14.31 45.38 22.81
C ASN A 301 -14.89 44.36 23.80
N ARG A 302 -14.04 43.44 24.29
CA ARG A 302 -13.28 43.67 25.53
C ARG A 302 -12.31 42.53 25.81
N ASP A 303 -11.17 42.97 26.34
CA ASP A 303 -10.14 42.22 27.06
C ASP A 303 -10.69 41.05 27.86
N VAL A 304 -9.97 39.93 27.82
CA VAL A 304 -9.65 39.05 28.97
C VAL A 304 -8.74 37.91 28.47
N ASP A 305 -7.68 37.66 29.24
CA ASP A 305 -6.80 36.48 29.27
C ASP A 305 -5.67 36.34 28.24
N ASN A 306 -4.70 37.23 28.44
CA ASN A 306 -3.29 36.96 28.26
C ASN A 306 -2.77 36.06 29.41
N ALA A 307 -2.55 34.76 29.16
CA ALA A 307 -1.80 33.91 30.10
C ALA A 307 -1.12 32.70 29.44
N SER A 308 0.18 32.58 29.72
CA SER A 308 1.02 31.38 29.74
C SER A 308 1.66 30.87 28.44
N SER A 309 2.57 31.70 27.92
CA SER A 309 3.92 31.25 27.59
C SER A 309 4.62 30.80 28.88
N GLN A 310 4.95 29.50 29.01
CA GLN A 310 6.10 28.94 29.75
C GLN A 310 5.95 27.40 29.94
N ALA A 311 6.63 26.61 29.09
CA ALA A 311 6.97 25.21 29.40
C ALA A 311 8.19 24.72 28.60
N ALA A 312 9.25 25.52 28.60
CA ALA A 312 10.60 25.08 28.24
C ALA A 312 11.47 25.23 29.49
N LYS A 313 11.55 24.15 30.30
CA LYS A 313 12.50 23.90 31.40
C LYS A 313 12.06 22.63 32.15
N ASN A 314 12.56 21.45 31.74
CA ASN A 314 12.50 20.25 32.59
C ASN A 314 13.91 19.62 32.70
N PRO A 315 14.50 19.42 33.90
CA PRO A 315 15.92 19.11 34.09
C PRO A 315 16.32 17.62 33.95
N ILE A 316 15.44 16.72 33.52
CA ILE A 316 15.69 15.27 33.57
C ILE A 316 16.59 14.76 32.41
N VAL A 317 16.85 15.58 31.39
CA VAL A 317 17.69 15.22 30.23
C VAL A 317 19.20 15.45 30.49
N LYS A 318 19.57 16.02 31.65
CA LYS A 318 20.98 16.35 31.97
C LYS A 318 21.75 15.24 32.71
N ALA A 319 21.13 14.09 32.98
CA ALA A 319 21.73 12.99 33.74
C ALA A 319 22.11 11.75 32.90
N ALA A 320 21.88 11.75 31.57
CA ALA A 320 22.16 10.61 30.69
C ALA A 320 23.43 10.79 29.81
N LEU A 321 24.22 11.83 30.05
CA LEU A 321 25.36 12.22 29.18
C LEU A 321 26.70 12.29 29.89
N THR A 322 26.85 11.59 31.02
CA THR A 322 28.14 11.44 31.70
C THR A 322 28.28 9.99 32.14
N LEU A 323 29.47 9.40 31.93
CA LEU A 323 29.87 7.98 32.11
C LEU A 323 29.71 7.17 30.81
N HIS A 324 30.73 6.66 30.11
CA HIS A 324 32.12 6.36 30.44
C HIS A 324 32.94 6.30 29.13
N SER A 325 34.16 6.86 29.15
CA SER A 325 35.22 6.61 28.17
C SER A 325 36.44 6.02 28.91
N ASN A 326 37.07 5.06 28.21
CA ASN A 326 38.42 4.49 28.40
C ASN A 326 38.73 3.66 29.65
N GLU A 327 39.19 2.42 29.42
CA GLU A 327 40.61 2.05 29.61
C GLU A 327 40.92 0.65 29.04
N SER A 328 42.21 0.41 28.74
CA SER A 328 42.77 -0.74 28.03
C SER A 328 43.93 -1.38 28.81
N LYS A 329 44.25 -2.66 28.49
CA LYS A 329 45.49 -3.46 28.73
C LYS A 329 45.58 -4.19 30.10
N THR A 330 46.09 -5.44 30.25
CA THR A 330 47.16 -6.21 29.55
C THR A 330 47.26 -7.72 29.94
N ALA A 331 47.90 -8.52 29.04
CA ALA A 331 48.76 -9.74 29.22
C ALA A 331 48.15 -11.11 29.63
N GLY A 332 48.57 -12.31 29.17
CA GLY A 332 49.65 -12.84 28.30
C GLY A 332 49.49 -14.38 28.12
N LEU A 333 49.80 -14.99 26.96
CA LEU A 333 51.02 -15.77 26.55
C LEU A 333 50.90 -17.32 26.55
N ALA A 334 51.11 -17.95 25.35
CA ALA A 334 51.89 -19.17 24.99
C ALA A 334 51.30 -19.81 23.67
N HIS A 335 51.92 -19.89 22.46
CA HIS A 335 53.13 -20.59 21.92
C HIS A 335 53.06 -22.15 22.04
N VAL A 336 53.23 -23.07 21.06
CA VAL A 336 53.82 -23.17 19.68
C VAL A 336 53.27 -24.48 18.94
N PRO A 337 53.78 -25.08 17.81
CA PRO A 337 53.19 -25.07 16.45
C PRO A 337 53.17 -26.43 15.65
N ALA A 338 53.06 -26.31 14.30
CA ALA A 338 53.58 -27.16 13.19
C ALA A 338 52.69 -28.30 12.65
N SER A 339 52.73 -28.75 11.40
CA SER A 339 53.11 -28.26 10.05
C SER A 339 52.84 -29.44 9.07
N GLU A 340 52.42 -29.14 7.84
CA GLU A 340 52.60 -29.87 6.55
C GLU A 340 52.32 -31.39 6.42
N LEU A 341 51.62 -31.77 5.34
CA LEU A 341 52.17 -32.55 4.20
C LEU A 341 51.09 -32.83 3.13
N ALA A 342 51.42 -32.54 1.87
CA ALA A 342 50.72 -33.02 0.67
C ALA A 342 51.10 -34.47 0.34
N PRO A 343 50.40 -35.12 -0.61
CA PRO A 343 51.10 -35.44 -1.85
C PRO A 343 50.28 -35.33 -3.17
N LEU A 344 51.01 -34.97 -4.23
CA LEU A 344 50.84 -35.21 -5.68
C LEU A 344 50.69 -36.72 -5.99
N LEU A 345 50.09 -37.29 -7.05
CA LEU A 345 49.69 -36.97 -8.43
C LEU A 345 48.72 -38.08 -8.90
N THR A 346 47.80 -37.81 -9.83
CA THR A 346 47.77 -38.43 -11.18
C THR A 346 46.60 -37.91 -11.99
N THR A 347 46.91 -37.51 -13.23
CA THR A 347 46.00 -37.09 -14.29
C THR A 347 45.18 -38.27 -14.81
N ASN A 348 43.87 -38.07 -14.98
CA ASN A 348 43.13 -38.66 -16.10
C ASN A 348 42.05 -37.69 -16.54
N SER A 349 42.23 -37.17 -17.75
CA SER A 349 41.22 -36.46 -18.51
C SER A 349 40.11 -37.44 -18.93
N LEU A 350 38.92 -37.23 -18.39
CA LEU A 350 37.67 -37.60 -19.04
C LEU A 350 36.77 -36.38 -18.99
N SER A 351 36.55 -35.80 -20.16
CA SER A 351 35.49 -34.86 -20.43
C SER A 351 34.15 -35.49 -20.06
N ASN A 352 33.58 -35.06 -18.94
CA ASN A 352 32.16 -35.17 -18.64
C ASN A 352 31.73 -33.79 -18.18
N GLU A 353 30.74 -33.21 -18.86
CA GLU A 353 29.98 -32.06 -18.38
C GLU A 353 29.51 -32.36 -16.95
N SER A 354 30.07 -31.66 -15.96
CA SER A 354 29.55 -31.75 -14.60
C SER A 354 28.26 -30.95 -14.54
N ALA A 355 27.12 -31.62 -14.60
CA ALA A 355 25.96 -31.15 -13.88
C ALA A 355 26.39 -30.99 -12.42
N GLY A 356 26.51 -29.75 -11.95
CA GLY A 356 26.88 -29.46 -10.56
C GLY A 356 25.91 -30.17 -9.61
N ALA A 357 26.42 -30.69 -8.49
CA ALA A 357 25.56 -31.27 -7.48
C ALA A 357 24.50 -30.24 -7.04
N PRO A 358 23.25 -30.65 -6.80
CA PRO A 358 22.19 -29.75 -6.38
C PRO A 358 22.57 -28.94 -5.14
N PHE A 359 22.25 -27.65 -5.16
CA PHE A 359 22.32 -26.84 -3.94
C PHE A 359 21.10 -27.12 -3.08
N ILE A 360 21.31 -27.66 -1.89
CA ILE A 360 20.24 -28.16 -1.01
C ILE A 360 20.06 -27.24 0.19
N LEU A 361 18.81 -26.85 0.45
CA LEU A 361 18.37 -26.19 1.67
C LEU A 361 17.44 -27.11 2.44
N THR A 362 17.61 -27.21 3.77
CA THR A 362 16.71 -28.01 4.60
C THR A 362 16.47 -27.30 5.93
N SER A 363 15.21 -27.14 6.32
CA SER A 363 14.83 -26.58 7.62
C SER A 363 15.05 -27.59 8.74
N THR A 364 15.14 -27.12 9.98
CA THR A 364 14.94 -28.01 11.12
C THR A 364 13.45 -28.42 11.24
N PRO A 365 13.11 -29.48 11.99
CA PRO A 365 11.71 -29.85 12.23
C PRO A 365 10.92 -28.81 13.04
N ASN A 366 11.62 -28.02 13.86
CA ASN A 366 11.05 -26.89 14.59
C ASN A 366 10.94 -25.69 13.65
N GLN A 367 9.92 -24.85 13.86
CA GLN A 367 9.75 -23.62 13.10
C GLN A 367 10.89 -22.64 13.37
N THR A 368 11.67 -22.29 12.34
CA THR A 368 12.65 -21.21 12.47
C THR A 368 11.96 -19.84 12.53
N THR A 369 12.48 -18.91 13.33
CA THR A 369 11.86 -17.57 13.48
C THR A 369 12.03 -16.78 12.19
N VAL A 370 10.94 -16.32 11.61
CA VAL A 370 10.95 -15.41 10.46
C VAL A 370 10.65 -14.00 10.95
N LEU A 371 11.56 -13.08 10.65
CA LEU A 371 11.42 -11.65 10.90
C LEU A 371 11.30 -10.92 9.57
N GLU A 372 10.09 -10.46 9.26
CA GLU A 372 9.81 -9.69 8.06
C GLU A 372 9.79 -8.20 8.42
N LEU A 373 10.63 -7.41 7.78
CA LEU A 373 10.57 -5.95 7.78
C LEU A 373 9.91 -5.49 6.50
N TYR A 374 8.92 -4.62 6.62
CA TYR A 374 8.30 -3.87 5.55
C TYR A 374 8.82 -2.44 5.60
N THR A 375 9.51 -2.01 4.54
CA THR A 375 10.26 -0.75 4.48
C THR A 375 10.11 -0.06 3.12
N SER A 376 10.63 1.15 2.99
CA SER A 376 10.88 1.75 1.68
C SER A 376 11.97 2.82 1.80
N GLN A 377 12.77 2.98 0.75
CA GLN A 377 13.67 4.11 0.58
C GLN A 377 12.91 5.45 0.55
N GLY A 378 11.65 5.45 0.13
CA GLY A 378 10.78 6.63 0.17
C GLY A 378 10.30 7.01 1.57
N CYS A 379 10.45 6.13 2.56
CA CYS A 379 10.03 6.32 3.95
C CYS A 379 11.17 6.84 4.83
N SER A 380 11.04 8.04 5.39
CA SER A 380 12.06 8.70 6.22
C SER A 380 12.32 8.03 7.58
N SER A 381 11.31 7.35 8.12
CA SER A 381 11.38 6.66 9.42
C SER A 381 11.93 5.23 9.32
N CYS A 382 12.16 4.75 8.10
CA CYS A 382 12.59 3.39 7.80
C CYS A 382 14.10 3.09 7.93
N PRO A 383 15.03 4.02 7.59
CA PRO A 383 16.47 3.75 7.71
C PRO A 383 16.95 3.26 9.08
N PRO A 384 16.40 3.73 10.23
CA PRO A 384 16.73 3.16 11.54
C PRO A 384 16.32 1.68 11.70
N ALA A 385 15.20 1.27 11.11
CA ALA A 385 14.73 -0.11 11.14
C ALA A 385 15.59 -1.02 10.26
N GLU A 386 15.96 -0.55 9.06
CA GLU A 386 16.88 -1.26 8.18
C GLU A 386 18.28 -1.39 8.81
N LYS A 387 18.79 -0.32 9.42
CA LYS A 387 20.05 -0.39 10.17
C LYS A 387 19.99 -1.39 11.33
N TRP A 388 18.84 -1.52 11.98
CA TRP A 388 18.66 -2.48 13.07
C TRP A 388 18.66 -3.93 12.55
N ILE A 389 17.93 -4.22 11.46
CA ILE A 389 17.90 -5.57 10.87
C ILE A 389 19.26 -5.96 10.28
N SER A 390 20.01 -5.03 9.68
CA SER A 390 21.41 -5.23 9.25
C SER A 390 22.33 -5.72 10.36
N GLY A 391 22.01 -5.43 11.63
CA GLY A 391 22.76 -5.95 12.78
C GLY A 391 22.74 -7.48 12.91
N PHE A 392 21.87 -8.18 12.17
CA PHE A 392 21.80 -9.64 12.17
C PHE A 392 22.68 -10.33 11.12
N VAL A 393 23.35 -9.59 10.22
CA VAL A 393 24.17 -10.17 9.13
C VAL A 393 25.24 -11.13 9.66
N ASP A 394 25.87 -10.78 10.79
CA ASP A 394 26.95 -11.56 11.41
C ASP A 394 26.48 -12.37 12.63
N SER A 395 25.16 -12.53 12.82
CA SER A 395 24.60 -13.26 13.96
C SER A 395 24.84 -14.77 13.81
N GLU A 396 25.30 -15.44 14.87
CA GLU A 396 25.42 -16.90 14.91
C GLU A 396 24.07 -17.63 14.75
N LYS A 397 22.97 -16.91 15.03
CA LYS A 397 21.60 -17.40 14.92
C LYS A 397 21.04 -17.29 13.50
N LEU A 398 21.77 -16.64 12.59
CA LEU A 398 21.31 -16.38 11.25
C LEU A 398 21.14 -17.70 10.46
N TRP A 399 20.01 -17.84 9.77
CA TRP A 399 19.60 -19.01 8.98
C TRP A 399 19.30 -20.29 9.78
N THR A 400 19.65 -20.34 11.06
CA THR A 400 19.40 -21.47 11.95
C THR A 400 18.19 -21.20 12.84
N GLU A 401 18.23 -20.14 13.64
CA GLU A 401 17.17 -19.74 14.57
C GLU A 401 16.37 -18.53 14.07
N LEU A 402 16.99 -17.67 13.25
CA LEU A 402 16.42 -16.42 12.73
C LEU A 402 16.64 -16.27 11.23
N VAL A 403 15.58 -15.96 10.50
CA VAL A 403 15.59 -15.61 9.08
C VAL A 403 15.00 -14.19 8.92
N PRO A 404 15.85 -13.15 8.82
CA PRO A 404 15.43 -11.81 8.50
C PRO A 404 15.15 -11.66 7.00
N ILE A 405 14.07 -10.99 6.64
CA ILE A 405 13.69 -10.65 5.26
C ILE A 405 13.26 -9.19 5.23
N ASN A 406 13.80 -8.41 4.30
CA ASN A 406 13.48 -7.00 4.14
C ASN A 406 12.71 -6.78 2.83
N PHE A 407 11.41 -6.61 2.97
CA PHE A 407 10.44 -6.39 1.90
C PHE A 407 10.24 -4.89 1.67
N HIS A 408 10.65 -4.39 0.51
CA HIS A 408 10.44 -3.01 0.14
C HIS A 408 9.04 -2.84 -0.48
N VAL A 409 8.19 -2.03 0.13
CA VAL A 409 6.80 -1.83 -0.33
C VAL A 409 6.73 -0.68 -1.33
N ASP A 410 6.08 -0.92 -2.46
CA ASP A 410 5.96 0.03 -3.60
C ASP A 410 5.15 1.27 -3.26
N TYR A 411 4.40 1.20 -2.17
CA TYR A 411 3.34 2.14 -1.93
C TYR A 411 3.88 3.53 -1.48
N TRP A 412 5.20 3.71 -1.31
CA TRP A 412 5.90 5.00 -1.11
C TRP A 412 6.46 5.60 -2.40
N ASP A 413 6.43 4.88 -3.53
CA ASP A 413 7.08 5.32 -4.77
C ASP A 413 6.44 6.58 -5.37
N TYR A 414 5.16 6.81 -5.06
CA TYR A 414 4.40 8.01 -5.45
C TYR A 414 5.01 9.33 -4.94
N LEU A 415 6.02 9.27 -4.05
CA LEU A 415 6.66 10.43 -3.44
C LEU A 415 7.86 10.95 -4.26
N GLY A 416 7.90 10.60 -5.55
CA GLY A 416 8.91 11.05 -6.50
C GLY A 416 10.23 10.26 -6.47
N TRP A 417 10.32 9.23 -5.61
CA TRP A 417 11.43 8.28 -5.60
C TRP A 417 10.90 6.86 -5.70
N LYS A 418 11.04 6.28 -6.90
CA LYS A 418 10.78 4.87 -7.14
C LYS A 418 11.89 4.03 -6.50
N ASP A 419 11.55 3.31 -5.44
CA ASP A 419 12.47 2.43 -4.75
C ASP A 419 12.80 1.22 -5.64
N PRO A 420 14.09 0.99 -5.97
CA PRO A 420 14.49 -0.06 -6.92
C PRO A 420 14.24 -1.48 -6.41
N PHE A 421 13.96 -1.66 -5.12
CA PHE A 421 13.67 -2.97 -4.53
C PHE A 421 12.19 -3.17 -4.23
N ALA A 422 11.37 -2.14 -4.48
CA ALA A 422 9.99 -2.19 -4.11
C ALA A 422 9.14 -2.99 -5.10
N ASP A 423 8.21 -3.77 -4.55
CA ASP A 423 7.32 -4.64 -5.33
C ASP A 423 5.90 -4.62 -4.75
N SER A 424 4.90 -4.65 -5.63
CA SER A 424 3.49 -4.65 -5.24
C SER A 424 3.09 -5.95 -4.51
N ALA A 425 3.77 -7.07 -4.80
CA ALA A 425 3.62 -8.33 -4.09
C ALA A 425 3.98 -8.19 -2.60
N PHE A 426 4.95 -7.35 -2.27
CA PHE A 426 5.40 -7.10 -0.90
C PHE A 426 4.38 -6.24 -0.14
N SER A 427 3.86 -5.21 -0.80
CA SER A 427 2.73 -4.42 -0.30
C SER A 427 1.49 -5.28 -0.07
N LYS A 428 1.19 -6.19 -1.00
CA LYS A 428 0.09 -7.15 -0.89
C LYS A 428 0.29 -8.09 0.29
N ARG A 429 1.50 -8.65 0.47
CA ARG A 429 1.82 -9.54 1.59
C ARG A 429 1.58 -8.87 2.95
N GLN A 430 1.95 -7.61 3.10
CA GLN A 430 1.68 -6.84 4.32
C GLN A 430 0.16 -6.62 4.55
N ARG A 431 -0.57 -6.29 3.48
CA ARG A 431 -2.03 -6.13 3.49
C ARG A 431 -2.73 -7.44 3.86
N ASP A 432 -2.24 -8.57 3.37
CA ASP A 432 -2.80 -9.89 3.68
C ASP A 432 -2.72 -10.19 5.18
N TYR A 433 -1.65 -9.81 5.89
CA TYR A 433 -1.61 -9.91 7.35
C TYR A 433 -2.72 -9.11 8.04
N LYS A 434 -3.06 -7.92 7.53
CA LYS A 434 -4.18 -7.13 8.05
C LYS A 434 -5.52 -7.81 7.76
N ARG A 435 -5.71 -8.28 6.52
CA ARG A 435 -6.92 -8.98 6.07
C ARG A 435 -7.26 -10.19 6.93
N VAL A 436 -6.26 -10.98 7.34
CA VAL A 436 -6.46 -12.16 8.21
C VAL A 436 -6.42 -11.85 9.71
N GLY A 437 -6.46 -10.58 10.11
CA GLY A 437 -6.48 -10.16 11.51
C GLY A 437 -5.18 -10.39 12.28
N LYS A 438 -4.06 -10.54 11.56
CA LYS A 438 -2.71 -10.71 12.13
C LYS A 438 -1.91 -9.41 12.20
N ALA A 439 -2.43 -8.34 11.60
CA ALA A 439 -1.99 -6.97 11.76
C ALA A 439 -3.19 -6.03 11.94
N ASN A 440 -3.05 -4.99 12.76
CA ASN A 440 -4.10 -3.96 12.92
C ASN A 440 -3.91 -2.78 11.96
N THR A 441 -2.68 -2.57 11.51
CA THR A 441 -2.28 -1.45 10.65
C THR A 441 -1.27 -1.94 9.62
N ILE A 442 -1.39 -1.45 8.40
CA ILE A 442 -0.31 -1.46 7.42
C ILE A 442 0.52 -0.22 7.75
N ALA A 443 1.85 -0.29 7.80
CA ALA A 443 2.72 0.85 8.09
C ALA A 443 4.16 0.50 7.75
N THR A 444 4.98 1.53 7.51
CA THR A 444 6.43 1.38 7.49
C THR A 444 7.10 2.34 8.50
N PRO A 445 8.20 1.93 9.15
CA PRO A 445 8.69 0.56 9.18
C PRO A 445 7.64 -0.37 9.83
N GLY A 446 7.38 -1.52 9.21
CA GLY A 446 6.41 -2.49 9.70
C GLY A 446 7.11 -3.80 9.96
N PHE A 447 6.83 -4.45 11.08
CA PHE A 447 7.44 -5.75 11.38
C PHE A 447 6.37 -6.83 11.49
N ALA A 448 6.62 -7.99 10.89
CA ALA A 448 5.92 -9.21 11.19
C ALA A 448 6.91 -10.25 11.73
N LEU A 449 6.53 -10.89 12.84
CA LEU A 449 7.31 -11.94 13.48
C LEU A 449 6.50 -13.23 13.47
N ASN A 450 6.99 -14.25 12.79
CA ASN A 450 6.29 -15.53 12.56
C ASN A 450 4.85 -15.30 12.04
N GLY A 451 4.72 -14.33 11.13
CA GLY A 451 3.46 -13.99 10.49
C GLY A 451 2.47 -13.17 11.32
N ARG A 452 2.90 -12.52 12.39
CA ARG A 452 2.05 -11.57 13.14
C ARG A 452 2.74 -10.24 13.30
N ALA A 453 1.98 -9.15 13.18
CA ALA A 453 2.51 -7.81 13.41
C ALA A 453 3.20 -7.72 14.79
N TRP A 454 4.40 -7.18 14.80
CA TRP A 454 5.25 -7.11 15.98
C TRP A 454 5.72 -5.68 16.24
N ASN A 455 5.25 -5.07 17.33
CA ASN A 455 5.62 -3.70 17.69
C ASN A 455 6.81 -3.61 18.66
N GLY A 456 7.52 -4.73 18.89
CA GLY A 456 8.57 -4.79 19.89
C GLY A 456 9.77 -3.89 19.55
N TRP A 457 10.12 -3.75 18.28
CA TRP A 457 11.17 -2.84 17.82
C TRP A 457 10.96 -1.39 18.28
N PHE A 458 9.74 -0.85 18.09
CA PHE A 458 9.37 0.50 18.53
C PHE A 458 9.45 0.71 20.05
N ARG A 459 9.44 -0.38 20.81
CA ARG A 459 9.49 -0.38 22.28
C ARG A 459 10.87 -0.79 22.80
N GLY A 460 11.86 -0.97 21.92
CA GLY A 460 13.19 -1.46 22.28
C GLY A 460 13.19 -2.88 22.85
N GLN A 461 12.19 -3.70 22.54
CA GLN A 461 12.09 -5.08 23.02
C GLN A 461 12.99 -6.01 22.19
N PRO A 462 13.68 -6.97 22.83
CA PRO A 462 14.39 -8.01 22.10
C PRO A 462 13.40 -8.92 21.35
N LEU A 463 13.89 -9.62 20.33
CA LEU A 463 13.12 -10.68 19.69
C LEU A 463 12.72 -11.73 20.74
N PRO A 464 11.44 -12.14 20.79
CA PRO A 464 10.98 -13.09 21.79
C PRO A 464 11.64 -14.46 21.57
N ASN A 465 12.26 -14.97 22.63
CA ASN A 465 12.84 -16.31 22.66
C ASN A 465 11.74 -17.32 23.05
N LYS A 466 10.82 -17.62 22.12
CA LYS A 466 9.78 -18.64 22.32
C LYS A 466 10.25 -19.97 21.75
N THR A 467 9.85 -21.06 22.41
CA THR A 467 10.04 -22.41 21.89
C THR A 467 9.27 -22.56 20.58
N ALA A 468 9.98 -22.84 19.50
CA ALA A 468 9.41 -23.06 18.19
C ALA A 468 8.56 -24.34 18.17
N PRO A 469 7.30 -24.30 17.67
CA PRO A 469 6.52 -25.51 17.51
C PRO A 469 7.16 -26.46 16.48
N LEU A 470 6.83 -27.74 16.57
CA LEU A 470 7.12 -28.71 15.51
C LEU A 470 6.18 -28.43 14.33
N SER A 471 6.72 -27.94 13.23
CA SER A 471 5.96 -27.61 12.01
C SER A 471 6.17 -28.64 10.90
N GLY A 472 7.30 -29.35 10.92
CA GLY A 472 7.70 -30.25 9.86
C GLY A 472 9.02 -29.83 9.20
N VAL A 473 9.48 -30.62 8.25
CA VAL A 473 10.75 -30.40 7.55
C VAL A 473 10.47 -29.92 6.12
N LEU A 474 10.99 -28.74 5.79
CA LEU A 474 11.02 -28.18 4.44
C LEU A 474 12.37 -28.51 3.80
N HIS A 475 12.32 -29.06 2.60
CA HIS A 475 13.49 -29.38 1.79
C HIS A 475 13.35 -28.72 0.42
N ALA A 476 14.38 -28.00 -0.01
CA ALA A 476 14.46 -27.37 -1.32
C ALA A 476 15.77 -27.74 -2.01
N SER A 477 15.69 -28.23 -3.25
CA SER A 477 16.84 -28.55 -4.10
C SER A 477 16.85 -27.60 -5.29
N VAL A 478 17.95 -26.88 -5.49
CA VAL A 478 18.14 -25.98 -6.63
C VAL A 478 18.93 -26.70 -7.71
N GLU A 479 18.31 -26.90 -8.87
CA GLU A 479 18.87 -27.58 -10.05
C GLU A 479 18.37 -26.90 -11.33
N ASN A 480 19.30 -26.58 -12.26
CA ASN A 480 18.97 -26.01 -13.57
C ASN A 480 17.96 -24.84 -13.49
N ASP A 481 18.29 -23.84 -12.68
CA ASP A 481 17.49 -22.62 -12.47
C ASP A 481 16.04 -22.87 -11.97
N ASN A 482 15.80 -24.05 -11.37
CA ASN A 482 14.54 -24.41 -10.74
C ASN A 482 14.78 -24.86 -9.30
N ILE A 483 13.81 -24.58 -8.45
CA ILE A 483 13.78 -24.99 -7.06
C ILE A 483 12.71 -26.07 -6.91
N ASN A 484 13.13 -27.31 -6.68
CA ASN A 484 12.25 -28.41 -6.32
C ASN A 484 12.01 -28.41 -4.81
N VAL A 485 10.75 -28.36 -4.38
CA VAL A 485 10.40 -28.21 -2.96
C VAL A 485 9.55 -29.38 -2.48
N THR A 486 9.91 -29.92 -1.31
CA THR A 486 9.07 -30.84 -0.56
C THR A 486 8.91 -30.36 0.88
N PHE A 487 7.70 -30.49 1.43
CA PHE A 487 7.39 -30.12 2.80
C PHE A 487 6.63 -31.24 3.51
N ASN A 488 7.32 -31.90 4.44
CA ASN A 488 6.74 -32.92 5.31
C ASN A 488 6.19 -32.24 6.57
N LYS A 489 4.94 -31.79 6.49
CA LYS A 489 4.23 -31.10 7.56
C LYS A 489 3.86 -32.07 8.69
N THR A 490 4.13 -31.67 9.93
CA THR A 490 3.69 -32.45 11.10
C THR A 490 2.16 -32.53 11.18
N ASN A 491 1.62 -33.72 11.41
CA ASN A 491 0.17 -34.00 11.44
C ASN A 491 -0.56 -33.66 10.13
N ALA A 492 0.07 -33.90 8.97
CA ALA A 492 -0.61 -33.76 7.69
C ALA A 492 -1.81 -34.73 7.59
N SER A 493 -2.96 -34.22 7.13
CA SER A 493 -4.17 -34.98 6.80
C SER A 493 -4.56 -34.68 5.36
N ARG A 494 -5.30 -35.60 4.71
CA ARG A 494 -5.78 -35.45 3.33
C ARG A 494 -6.76 -34.28 3.13
N ASP A 495 -7.39 -33.79 4.21
CA ASP A 495 -8.32 -32.66 4.17
C ASP A 495 -7.63 -31.29 4.29
N ASN A 496 -6.29 -31.23 4.18
CA ASN A 496 -5.57 -29.98 4.33
C ASN A 496 -5.61 -29.12 3.06
N PRO A 497 -5.66 -27.78 3.19
CA PRO A 497 -5.64 -26.85 2.06
C PRO A 497 -4.32 -26.91 1.28
N SER A 498 -4.36 -26.47 0.02
CA SER A 498 -3.19 -26.15 -0.80
C SER A 498 -2.28 -25.18 -0.05
N LEU A 499 -0.96 -25.39 -0.19
CA LEU A 499 0.04 -24.49 0.39
C LEU A 499 0.67 -23.67 -0.72
N THR A 500 1.20 -22.51 -0.35
CA THR A 500 2.01 -21.69 -1.25
C THR A 500 3.47 -21.82 -0.84
N VAL A 501 4.34 -22.08 -1.81
CA VAL A 501 5.79 -21.98 -1.67
C VAL A 501 6.25 -20.64 -2.19
N HIS A 502 7.22 -20.06 -1.52
CA HIS A 502 7.81 -18.77 -1.83
C HIS A 502 9.33 -18.91 -1.86
N ALA A 503 9.99 -18.24 -2.79
CA ALA A 503 11.43 -18.09 -2.83
C ALA A 503 11.80 -16.62 -2.98
N ALA A 504 12.72 -16.13 -2.14
CA ALA A 504 13.25 -14.77 -2.21
C ALA A 504 14.77 -14.79 -2.33
N LEU A 505 15.30 -14.14 -3.37
CA LEU A 505 16.72 -13.84 -3.48
C LEU A 505 17.01 -12.56 -2.68
N LEU A 506 17.89 -12.66 -1.67
CA LEU A 506 18.26 -11.55 -0.82
C LEU A 506 19.60 -10.94 -1.23
N GLY A 507 19.68 -9.62 -1.26
CA GLY A 507 20.88 -8.82 -1.46
C GLY A 507 21.42 -8.18 -0.18
N PHE A 508 22.73 -7.90 -0.16
CA PHE A 508 23.49 -7.44 1.00
C PHE A 508 24.56 -6.42 0.63
N GLY A 509 24.77 -5.44 1.50
CA GLY A 509 25.72 -4.35 1.27
C GLY A 509 25.39 -3.53 0.01
N ILE A 510 24.12 -3.45 -0.38
CA ILE A 510 23.70 -2.69 -1.55
C ILE A 510 23.56 -1.22 -1.16
N GLU A 511 24.35 -0.35 -1.77
CA GLU A 511 24.26 1.10 -1.55
C GLU A 511 23.37 1.75 -2.62
N THR A 512 22.36 2.50 -2.18
CA THR A 512 21.53 3.32 -3.06
C THR A 512 21.66 4.80 -2.72
N SER A 513 21.95 5.62 -3.73
CA SER A 513 21.88 7.09 -3.61
C SER A 513 20.48 7.58 -3.94
N VAL A 514 19.71 7.90 -2.91
CA VAL A 514 18.32 8.36 -3.03
C VAL A 514 18.30 9.79 -3.58
N LYS A 515 17.67 9.99 -4.74
CA LYS A 515 17.73 11.29 -5.46
C LYS A 515 16.55 12.20 -5.17
N ARG A 516 15.44 11.66 -4.68
CA ARG A 516 14.14 12.35 -4.49
C ARG A 516 13.40 11.76 -3.28
N GLY A 517 12.22 12.27 -2.96
CA GLY A 517 11.43 11.83 -1.80
C GLY A 517 12.06 12.22 -0.45
N GLU A 518 11.54 11.66 0.64
CA GLU A 518 11.92 12.10 1.99
C GLU A 518 13.40 11.85 2.35
N ASN A 519 14.00 10.84 1.73
CA ASN A 519 15.40 10.49 1.93
C ASN A 519 16.32 11.09 0.84
N ALA A 520 15.85 12.08 0.05
CA ALA A 520 16.65 12.73 -0.98
C ALA A 520 18.03 13.20 -0.47
N GLY A 521 19.08 12.91 -1.24
CA GLY A 521 20.46 13.26 -0.91
C GLY A 521 21.13 12.30 0.08
N ARG A 522 20.42 11.30 0.60
CA ARG A 522 21.01 10.27 1.46
C ARG A 522 21.56 9.10 0.64
N LYS A 523 22.57 8.46 1.19
CA LYS A 523 23.04 7.14 0.79
C LYS A 523 22.51 6.14 1.80
N LEU A 524 21.73 5.18 1.33
CA LEU A 524 21.17 4.11 2.15
C LEU A 524 21.89 2.80 1.82
N VAL A 525 22.12 1.99 2.84
CA VAL A 525 22.73 0.66 2.70
C VAL A 525 21.67 -0.36 3.08
N HIS A 526 21.51 -1.37 2.24
CA HIS A 526 20.47 -2.38 2.35
C HIS A 526 21.07 -3.77 2.53
N ASP A 527 20.58 -4.48 3.55
CA ASP A 527 20.84 -5.89 3.82
C ASP A 527 19.51 -6.63 3.94
N PHE A 528 19.55 -7.94 3.71
CA PHE A 528 18.36 -8.80 3.68
C PHE A 528 17.29 -8.35 2.68
N VAL A 529 17.61 -7.43 1.77
CA VAL A 529 16.65 -6.84 0.84
C VAL A 529 16.29 -7.86 -0.21
N VAL A 530 14.99 -8.08 -0.40
CA VAL A 530 14.52 -8.94 -1.48
C VAL A 530 14.80 -8.24 -2.80
N ILE A 531 15.68 -8.82 -3.60
CA ILE A 531 16.06 -8.31 -4.92
C ILE A 531 15.38 -9.08 -6.05
N ASP A 532 14.84 -10.26 -5.77
CA ASP A 532 13.91 -10.98 -6.64
C ASP A 532 13.05 -11.97 -5.85
N TYR A 533 11.88 -12.31 -6.36
CA TYR A 533 10.86 -13.07 -5.63
C TYR A 533 9.97 -13.90 -6.56
N GLU A 534 9.80 -15.17 -6.22
CA GLU A 534 8.96 -16.13 -6.92
C GLU A 534 8.03 -16.87 -5.94
N GLN A 535 6.88 -17.31 -6.43
CA GLN A 535 5.95 -18.13 -5.64
C GLN A 535 5.16 -19.09 -6.53
N ASP A 536 4.79 -20.25 -5.98
CA ASP A 536 3.91 -21.21 -6.64
C ASP A 536 3.09 -22.02 -5.62
N THR A 537 2.19 -22.87 -6.10
CA THR A 537 1.35 -23.74 -5.28
C THR A 537 2.03 -25.09 -5.05
N LEU A 538 2.04 -25.56 -3.80
CA LEU A 538 2.39 -26.93 -3.47
C LEU A 538 1.14 -27.80 -3.39
N SER A 539 1.20 -28.94 -4.07
CA SER A 539 0.17 -29.97 -4.02
C SER A 539 0.51 -31.03 -3.00
N PHE A 540 -0.50 -31.53 -2.29
CA PHE A 540 -0.33 -32.65 -1.38
C PHE A 540 -0.31 -33.97 -2.17
N ASP A 541 0.78 -34.73 -2.07
CA ASP A 541 0.80 -36.13 -2.52
C ASP A 541 0.40 -37.07 -1.36
N THR A 542 0.63 -38.37 -1.49
CA THR A 542 0.33 -39.39 -0.48
C THR A 542 0.96 -39.15 0.90
N GLN A 543 2.09 -38.44 1.01
CA GLN A 543 2.82 -38.27 2.28
C GLN A 543 3.30 -36.84 2.57
N TYR A 544 3.57 -36.01 1.56
CA TYR A 544 4.16 -34.69 1.74
C TYR A 544 3.63 -33.72 0.67
N TYR A 545 3.80 -32.43 0.93
CA TYR A 545 3.56 -31.39 -0.08
C TYR A 545 4.75 -31.30 -1.02
N GLN A 546 4.49 -31.15 -2.32
CA GLN A 546 5.55 -31.00 -3.32
C GLN A 546 5.17 -30.02 -4.44
N GLY A 547 6.19 -29.45 -5.06
CA GLY A 547 6.06 -28.54 -6.20
C GLY A 547 7.43 -28.06 -6.65
N HIS A 548 7.44 -27.17 -7.63
CA HIS A 548 8.64 -26.50 -8.12
C HIS A 548 8.32 -25.05 -8.42
N LEU A 549 9.35 -24.21 -8.48
CA LEU A 549 9.26 -22.82 -8.91
C LEU A 549 10.59 -22.41 -9.55
N PRO A 550 10.60 -21.44 -10.49
CA PRO A 550 11.84 -20.91 -11.01
C PRO A 550 12.72 -20.34 -9.88
N PHE A 551 14.02 -20.42 -10.06
CA PHE A 551 14.96 -19.76 -9.15
C PHE A 551 14.88 -18.24 -9.38
N PRO A 552 14.65 -17.42 -8.33
CA PRO A 552 14.62 -15.97 -8.47
C PRO A 552 16.03 -15.45 -8.83
N GLU A 553 16.15 -14.77 -9.97
CA GLU A 553 17.38 -14.20 -10.50
C GLU A 553 17.29 -12.71 -10.78
N ASN A 554 18.13 -11.93 -10.10
CA ASN A 554 18.37 -10.53 -10.45
C ASN A 554 19.82 -10.30 -10.91
N SER A 555 19.98 -9.99 -12.21
CA SER A 555 21.25 -9.60 -12.84
C SER A 555 21.51 -8.09 -12.85
N GLN A 556 20.49 -7.27 -12.57
CA GLN A 556 20.56 -5.81 -12.62
C GLN A 556 21.07 -5.19 -11.31
N THR A 557 20.94 -5.92 -10.19
CA THR A 557 21.34 -5.44 -8.86
C THR A 557 22.74 -5.94 -8.50
N SER A 558 23.70 -5.01 -8.39
CA SER A 558 25.03 -5.30 -7.84
C SER A 558 24.96 -5.40 -6.32
N THR A 559 25.44 -6.51 -5.78
CA THR A 559 25.41 -6.82 -4.34
C THR A 559 26.71 -7.48 -3.93
N THR A 560 27.13 -7.28 -2.68
CA THR A 560 28.36 -7.88 -2.14
C THR A 560 28.20 -9.35 -1.79
N ARG A 561 26.97 -9.77 -1.44
CA ARG A 561 26.61 -11.13 -1.07
C ARG A 561 25.16 -11.41 -1.45
N LYS A 562 24.82 -12.69 -1.62
CA LYS A 562 23.45 -13.15 -1.87
C LYS A 562 23.07 -14.28 -0.91
N ALA A 563 21.79 -14.36 -0.57
CA ALA A 563 21.21 -15.51 0.12
C ALA A 563 19.89 -15.89 -0.56
N ILE A 564 19.49 -17.15 -0.44
CA ILE A 564 18.18 -17.63 -0.88
C ILE A 564 17.38 -18.02 0.36
N VAL A 565 16.11 -17.62 0.37
CA VAL A 565 15.15 -17.99 1.41
C VAL A 565 13.96 -18.67 0.75
N VAL A 566 13.62 -19.87 1.19
CA VAL A 566 12.45 -20.63 0.74
C VAL A 566 11.54 -20.87 1.94
N TRP A 567 10.26 -20.52 1.83
CA TRP A 567 9.28 -20.77 2.89
C TRP A 567 7.94 -21.20 2.33
N VAL A 568 7.14 -21.79 3.21
CA VAL A 568 5.79 -22.27 2.90
C VAL A 568 4.76 -21.56 3.76
N SER A 569 3.61 -21.21 3.18
CA SER A 569 2.47 -20.61 3.87
C SER A 569 1.17 -21.27 3.43
N GLN A 570 0.05 -20.91 4.04
CA GLN A 570 -1.26 -21.31 3.51
C GLN A 570 -1.69 -20.32 2.43
N GLU A 571 -2.41 -20.77 1.42
CA GLU A 571 -2.86 -19.90 0.32
C GLU A 571 -3.65 -18.66 0.81
N SER A 572 -4.46 -18.81 1.86
CA SER A 572 -5.28 -17.72 2.41
C SER A 572 -4.60 -16.89 3.51
N ASP A 573 -3.44 -17.34 4.01
CA ASP A 573 -2.75 -16.76 5.18
C ASP A 573 -1.23 -16.75 4.96
N PRO A 574 -0.62 -15.55 4.79
CA PRO A 574 0.77 -15.41 4.39
C PRO A 574 1.77 -15.84 5.48
N SER A 575 1.31 -16.24 6.67
CA SER A 575 2.19 -16.60 7.77
C SER A 575 3.08 -17.79 7.42
N PRO A 576 4.41 -17.68 7.60
CA PRO A 576 5.32 -18.77 7.30
C PRO A 576 5.07 -19.94 8.26
N LEU A 577 4.77 -21.11 7.71
CA LEU A 577 4.65 -22.37 8.45
C LEU A 577 6.02 -22.97 8.75
N GLN A 578 6.93 -22.88 7.78
CA GLN A 578 8.32 -23.31 7.88
C GLN A 578 9.18 -22.56 6.85
N VAL A 579 10.47 -22.40 7.15
CA VAL A 579 11.44 -21.69 6.30
C VAL A 579 12.78 -22.42 6.26
N ALA A 580 13.47 -22.35 5.13
CA ALA A 580 14.87 -22.75 4.97
C ALA A 580 15.61 -21.61 4.27
N ALA A 581 16.79 -21.26 4.75
CA ALA A 581 17.58 -20.17 4.20
C ALA A 581 19.07 -20.54 4.22
N SER A 582 19.82 -20.01 3.26
CA SER A 582 21.28 -20.12 3.25
C SER A 582 21.89 -19.03 2.39
N TRP A 583 23.16 -18.72 2.69
CA TRP A 583 24.02 -18.00 1.77
C TRP A 583 24.16 -18.76 0.45
N LEU A 584 24.21 -18.01 -0.65
CA LEU A 584 24.64 -18.50 -1.96
C LEU A 584 26.13 -18.23 -2.09
N ASN A 585 26.91 -19.27 -2.43
CA ASN A 585 28.36 -19.21 -2.56
C ASN A 585 28.78 -18.93 -4.00
#